data_AF-A0A101MR09-F1
#
_entry.id   AF-A0A101MR09-F1
#
_cell.length_a   1.000
_cell.length_b   1.000
_cell.length_c   1.000
_cell.angle_alpha   90.00
_cell.angle_beta   90.00
_cell.angle_gamma   90.00
#
_symmetry.space_group_name_H-M   'P 1'
#
loop_
_entity.id
_entity.type
_entity.pdbx_description
1 polymer ?
#
loop_
_entity_poly.entity_id
_entity_poly.type
_entity_poly.pdbx_seq_one_letter_code
_entity_poly.pdbx_strand_id
1 'polypeptide(L)'
;MRRVFLDNHLDVIIGPGYQSTAVPHDTYGVPVYTVIANLVDYPACVIPYGSSQETSDADFVRDVEYYPPYLPKEVENAPCHVQLIGRRQKDEVLM
;
A
#
# COMPACT_ATOMS: atom_id res chain seq x y z
N MET A 1 6.08 0.94 16.20
CA MET A 1 4.78 1.59 15.95
C MET A 1 4.01 2.04 17.20
N ARG A 2 4.08 1.37 18.35
CA ARG A 2 3.28 1.76 19.55
C ARG A 2 3.30 3.24 19.93
N ARG A 3 4.48 3.88 19.97
CA ARG A 3 4.62 5.31 20.29
C ARG A 3 3.88 6.20 19.28
N VAL A 4 3.98 5.90 17.98
CA VAL A 4 3.28 6.63 16.92
C VAL A 4 1.76 6.68 17.17
N PHE A 5 1.15 5.54 17.54
CA PHE A 5 -0.27 5.50 17.88
C PHE A 5 -0.63 6.28 19.15
N LEU A 6 0.20 6.21 20.19
CA LEU A 6 -0.08 6.85 21.47
C LEU A 6 0.16 8.37 21.44
N ASP A 7 1.32 8.77 20.92
CA ASP A 7 1.77 10.16 20.93
C ASP A 7 0.93 11.03 19.99
N ASN A 8 0.39 10.44 18.91
CA ASN A 8 -0.46 11.14 17.94
C ASN A 8 -1.95 10.82 18.10
N HIS A 9 -2.33 10.07 19.14
CA HIS A 9 -3.73 9.67 19.39
C HIS A 9 -4.42 9.04 18.15
N LEU A 10 -3.73 8.13 17.47
CA LEU A 10 -4.24 7.48 16.26
C LEU A 10 -5.04 6.22 16.60
N ASP A 11 -6.11 6.01 15.84
CA ASP A 11 -6.85 4.74 15.85
C ASP A 11 -6.32 3.79 14.78
N VAL A 12 -5.99 4.30 13.59
CA VAL A 12 -5.49 3.54 12.44
C VAL A 12 -4.39 4.32 11.71
N ILE A 13 -3.51 3.60 11.02
CA ILE A 13 -2.56 4.17 10.06
C ILE A 13 -3.01 3.77 8.66
N ILE A 14 -3.13 4.75 7.76
CA ILE A 14 -3.38 4.51 6.33
C ILE A 14 -2.09 4.70 5.53
N GLY A 15 -1.86 3.83 4.56
CA GLY A 15 -0.72 3.90 3.66
C GLY A 15 -0.94 3.09 2.38
N PRO A 16 0.02 3.13 1.45
CA PRO A 16 -0.01 2.27 0.27
C PRO A 16 0.32 0.83 0.66
N GLY A 17 -0.38 -0.14 0.07
CA GLY A 17 -0.02 -1.57 0.22
C GLY A 17 1.10 -2.01 -0.73
N TYR A 18 1.30 -1.27 -1.82
CA TYR A 18 2.38 -1.47 -2.78
C TYR A 18 2.62 -0.16 -3.53
N GLN A 19 3.78 -0.01 -4.18
CA GLN A 19 4.12 1.20 -4.93
C GLN A 19 3.26 1.40 -6.19
N SER A 20 2.64 0.32 -6.69
CA SER A 20 1.81 0.33 -7.90
C SER A 20 0.61 -0.62 -7.75
N THR A 21 -0.18 -0.74 -8.80
CA THR A 21 -1.16 -1.82 -9.00
C THR A 21 -0.45 -3.16 -9.31
N ALA A 22 -1.24 -4.20 -9.61
CA ALA A 22 -0.73 -5.52 -9.97
C ALA A 22 0.26 -5.44 -11.13
N VAL A 23 1.51 -5.83 -10.84
CA VAL A 23 2.60 -5.84 -11.83
C VAL A 23 2.51 -7.06 -12.74
N PRO A 24 3.16 -7.01 -13.92
CA PRO A 24 3.23 -8.16 -14.82
C PRO A 24 3.75 -9.42 -14.10
N HIS A 25 3.32 -10.57 -14.60
CA HIS A 25 3.76 -11.86 -14.06
C HIS A 25 5.29 -11.96 -14.01
N ASP A 26 5.80 -12.58 -12.95
CA ASP A 26 7.23 -12.79 -12.71
C ASP A 26 8.09 -11.52 -12.58
N THR A 27 7.47 -10.34 -12.45
CA THR A 27 8.17 -9.07 -12.20
C THR A 27 8.03 -8.55 -10.77
N TYR A 28 7.33 -9.28 -9.90
CA TYR A 28 7.10 -8.84 -8.52
C TYR A 28 8.41 -8.66 -7.75
N GLY A 29 8.58 -7.47 -7.17
CA GLY A 29 9.77 -7.09 -6.42
C GLY A 29 9.62 -7.38 -4.93
N VAL A 30 10.02 -6.40 -4.11
CA VAL A 30 10.08 -6.54 -2.65
C VAL A 30 8.79 -6.00 -2.01
N PRO A 31 8.10 -6.77 -1.14
CA PRO A 31 6.87 -6.36 -0.46
C PRO A 31 7.13 -5.42 0.74
N VAL A 32 7.87 -4.32 0.54
CA VAL A 32 8.36 -3.46 1.65
C VAL A 32 7.22 -2.89 2.50
N TYR A 33 6.11 -2.47 1.87
CA TYR A 33 4.99 -1.82 2.55
C TYR A 33 4.24 -2.76 3.49
N THR A 34 3.97 -4.00 3.04
CA THR A 34 3.21 -4.98 3.82
C THR A 34 4.09 -5.69 4.86
N VAL A 35 5.37 -5.92 4.58
CA VAL A 35 6.31 -6.58 5.51
C VAL A 35 6.44 -5.82 6.83
N ILE A 36 6.31 -4.49 6.83
CA ILE A 36 6.39 -3.70 8.06
C ILE A 36 5.34 -4.16 9.07
N ALA A 37 4.08 -4.37 8.64
CA ALA A 37 2.99 -4.82 9.51
C ALA A 37 3.25 -6.23 10.06
N ASN A 38 3.80 -7.12 9.23
CA ASN A 38 4.21 -8.48 9.64
C ASN A 38 5.33 -8.44 10.69
N LEU A 39 6.35 -7.59 10.49
CA LEU A 39 7.51 -7.50 11.38
C LEU A 39 7.12 -7.01 12.79
N VAL A 40 6.18 -6.07 12.88
CA VAL A 40 5.74 -5.52 14.17
C VAL A 40 4.60 -6.31 14.81
N ASP A 41 4.02 -7.28 14.10
CA ASP A 41 2.85 -8.07 14.51
C ASP A 41 1.61 -7.18 14.77
N TYR A 42 1.24 -6.35 13.79
CA TYR A 42 0.08 -5.46 13.85
C TYR A 42 -0.94 -5.90 12.80
N PRO A 43 -2.25 -5.88 13.11
CA PRO A 43 -3.26 -6.23 12.13
C PRO A 43 -3.23 -5.25 10.97
N ALA A 44 -3.32 -5.76 9.75
CA ALA A 44 -3.38 -4.96 8.54
C ALA A 44 -4.38 -5.53 7.55
N CYS A 45 -5.11 -4.65 6.87
CA CYS A 45 -6.05 -5.02 5.82
C CYS A 45 -5.82 -4.15 4.57
N VAL A 46 -6.23 -4.68 3.41
CA VAL A 46 -6.12 -3.98 2.12
C VAL A 46 -7.53 -3.77 1.59
N ILE A 47 -7.87 -2.51 1.31
CA ILE A 47 -9.17 -2.12 0.77
C ILE A 47 -8.98 -1.71 -0.70
N PRO A 48 -9.69 -2.33 -1.64
CA PRO A 48 -9.72 -1.89 -3.03
C PRO A 48 -10.34 -0.51 -3.13
N TYR A 49 -9.63 0.43 -3.75
CA TYR A 49 -10.10 1.79 -3.95
C TYR A 49 -9.53 2.39 -5.23
N GLY A 50 -10.40 2.78 -6.16
CA GLY A 50 -10.03 3.35 -7.45
C GLY A 50 -9.51 2.33 -8.45
N SER A 51 -9.21 2.82 -9.65
CA SER A 51 -8.55 2.09 -10.72
C SER A 51 -7.47 2.97 -11.35
N SER A 52 -6.39 2.37 -11.82
CA SER A 52 -5.31 3.07 -12.53
C SER A 52 -5.77 3.63 -13.87
N GLN A 53 -5.19 4.77 -14.25
CA GLN A 53 -5.46 5.49 -15.48
C GLN A 53 -4.18 6.18 -15.93
N GLU A 54 -3.61 5.74 -17.06
CA GLU A 54 -2.33 6.22 -17.62
C GLU A 54 -2.25 7.75 -17.66
N THR A 55 -3.33 8.42 -18.07
CA THR A 55 -3.36 9.89 -18.19
C THR A 55 -3.29 10.59 -16.85
N SER A 56 -3.95 10.03 -15.83
CA SER A 56 -3.98 10.61 -14.48
C SER A 56 -2.72 10.27 -13.70
N ASP A 57 -2.15 9.09 -13.96
CA ASP A 57 -0.95 8.59 -13.28
C ASP A 57 0.31 9.38 -13.67
N ALA A 58 0.35 9.96 -14.88
CA ALA A 58 1.48 10.75 -15.39
C ALA A 58 1.90 11.92 -14.48
N ASP A 59 0.95 12.55 -13.79
CA ASP A 59 1.21 13.66 -12.86
C ASP A 59 1.88 13.20 -11.55
N PHE A 60 1.79 11.90 -11.23
CA PHE A 60 2.29 11.32 -10.00
C PHE A 60 3.58 10.50 -10.19
N VAL A 61 3.99 10.24 -11.44
CA VAL A 61 5.27 9.61 -11.75
C VAL A 61 6.41 10.56 -11.39
N ARG A 62 7.31 10.08 -10.54
CA ARG A 62 8.48 10.84 -10.08
C ARG A 62 9.74 10.37 -10.77
N ASP A 63 10.75 11.23 -10.81
CA ASP A 63 12.11 10.87 -11.25
C ASP A 63 12.83 10.08 -10.14
N VAL A 64 12.36 8.85 -9.91
CA VAL A 64 12.92 7.88 -8.97
C VAL A 64 12.98 6.50 -9.62
N GLU A 65 13.92 5.68 -9.19
CA GLU A 65 14.01 4.30 -9.67
C GLU A 65 12.93 3.45 -9.00
N TYR A 66 11.90 3.09 -9.78
CA TYR A 66 10.87 2.15 -9.35
C TYR A 66 11.37 0.73 -9.55
N TYR A 67 11.30 -0.09 -8.49
CA TYR A 67 11.63 -1.51 -8.55
C TYR A 67 10.46 -2.36 -8.07
N PRO A 68 9.74 -3.05 -8.96
CA PRO A 68 9.90 -3.12 -10.41
C PRO A 68 9.49 -1.82 -11.13
N PRO A 69 9.88 -1.63 -12.41
CA PRO A 69 9.50 -0.47 -13.20
C PRO A 69 7.98 -0.29 -13.25
N TYR A 70 7.53 0.94 -13.08
CA TYR A 70 6.12 1.27 -13.25
C TYR A 70 5.79 1.41 -14.74
N LEU A 71 4.89 0.56 -15.24
CA LEU A 71 4.48 0.49 -16.65
C LEU A 71 2.99 0.85 -16.77
N PRO A 72 2.62 2.14 -16.86
CA PRO A 72 1.22 2.61 -16.83
C PRO A 72 0.30 1.88 -17.82
N LYS A 73 0.78 1.64 -19.05
CA LYS A 73 0.01 0.98 -20.11
C LYS A 73 -0.37 -0.46 -19.81
N GLU A 74 0.50 -1.18 -19.10
CA GLU A 74 0.25 -2.60 -18.78
C GLU A 74 -0.69 -2.74 -17.59
N VAL A 75 -0.81 -1.69 -16.79
CA VAL A 75 -1.65 -1.67 -15.61
C VAL A 75 -2.92 -0.85 -15.78
N GLU A 76 -3.28 -0.44 -16.99
CA GLU A 76 -4.48 0.36 -17.25
C GLU A 76 -5.75 -0.35 -16.75
N ASN A 77 -6.63 0.38 -16.04
CA ASN A 77 -7.85 -0.14 -15.41
C ASN A 77 -7.65 -1.22 -14.33
N ALA A 78 -6.42 -1.48 -13.89
CA ALA A 78 -6.17 -2.38 -12.78
C ALA A 78 -6.71 -1.79 -11.46
N PRO A 79 -7.21 -2.63 -10.53
CA PRO A 79 -7.71 -2.15 -9.24
C PRO A 79 -6.56 -1.57 -8.41
N CYS A 80 -6.79 -0.38 -7.87
CA CYS A 80 -5.92 0.25 -6.89
C CYS A 80 -6.33 -0.14 -5.47
N HIS A 81 -5.46 0.11 -4.50
CA HIS A 81 -5.68 -0.28 -3.12
C HIS A 81 -5.03 0.66 -2.12
N VAL A 82 -5.60 0.68 -0.92
CA VAL A 82 -5.02 1.29 0.27
C VAL A 82 -4.84 0.22 1.34
N GLN A 83 -3.79 0.34 2.13
CA GLN A 83 -3.53 -0.50 3.28
C GLN A 83 -3.88 0.25 4.56
N LEU A 84 -4.63 -0.39 5.44
CA LEU A 84 -4.87 0.07 6.79
C LEU A 84 -4.11 -0.82 7.77
N ILE A 85 -3.50 -0.20 8.78
CA ILE A 85 -2.78 -0.88 9.86
C ILE A 85 -3.41 -0.44 11.18
N GLY A 86 -3.99 -1.41 11.89
CA GLY A 86 -4.59 -1.23 13.21
C GLY A 86 -3.58 -1.44 14.34
N ARG A 87 -4.03 -1.28 15.58
CA ARG A 87 -3.20 -1.56 16.77
C ARG A 87 -3.12 -3.06 17.02
N ARG A 88 -1.99 -3.53 17.55
CA ARG A 88 -1.80 -4.94 17.93
C ARG A 88 -2.94 -5.45 18.83
N GLN A 89 -3.50 -6.62 18.52
CA GLN A 89 -4.65 -7.25 19.19
C GLN A 89 -5.96 -6.43 19.14
N LYS A 90 -6.16 -5.66 18.07
CA LYS A 90 -7.37 -4.87 17.82
C LYS A 90 -7.92 -5.12 16.42
N ASP A 91 -7.82 -6.36 15.98
CA ASP A 91 -8.29 -6.85 14.69
C ASP A 91 -9.78 -6.54 14.47
N GLU A 92 -10.60 -6.65 15.51
CA GLU A 92 -12.04 -6.38 15.49
C GLU A 92 -12.39 -4.90 15.29
N VAL A 93 -11.47 -3.98 15.61
CA VAL A 93 -11.65 -2.54 15.39
C VAL A 93 -11.22 -2.16 13.96
N LEU A 94 -10.38 -2.99 13.34
CA LEU A 94 -9.88 -2.76 11.99
C LEU A 94 -10.83 -3.30 10.90
N MET A 95 -11.58 -4.38 11.18
CA MET A 95 -12.58 -4.97 10.27
C MET A 95 -13.93 -4.27 10.35
#